data_AF-A0A943P9P8-F1
#
_entry.id   AF-A0A943P9P8-F1
#
_cell.length_a   1.000
_cell.length_b   1.000
_cell.length_c   1.000
_cell.angle_alpha   90.00
_cell.angle_beta   90.00
_cell.angle_gamma   90.00
#
_symmetry.space_group_name_H-M   'P 1'
#
loop_
_entity.id
_entity.type
_entity.pdbx_description
1 polymer ?
#
loop_
_entity_poly.entity_id
_entity_poly.type
_entity_poly.pdbx_seq_one_letter_code
_entity_poly.pdbx_strand_id
1 'polypeptide(L)'
;VYNGWMINFAKELRSKGYMPGFIGNTDSSMNFNFDRHYSHFFEAGNNAICGATQPKINGEPAEWRPYAPSAVEVFDIQLWQTEEDKYKDINFAYIYACDDDTLNKMWKYSEKGE
;
A
#
# COMPACT_ATOMS: atom_id res chain seq x y z
N VAL A 1 -6.27 -2.84 -22.98
CA VAL A 1 -5.29 -3.91 -22.64
C VAL A 1 -5.27 -4.01 -21.12
N TYR A 2 -5.94 -5.01 -20.55
CA TYR A 2 -5.76 -5.34 -19.14
C TYR A 2 -4.41 -6.02 -19.01
N ASN A 3 -3.40 -5.27 -18.58
CA ASN A 3 -2.12 -5.85 -18.23
C ASN A 3 -2.29 -6.49 -16.87
N GLY A 4 -2.51 -7.81 -16.82
CA GLY A 4 -2.65 -8.61 -15.59
C GLY A 4 -1.36 -8.69 -14.76
N TRP A 5 -0.54 -7.64 -14.79
CA TRP A 5 0.75 -7.57 -14.12
C TRP A 5 0.58 -7.63 -12.60
N MET A 6 -0.42 -6.94 -12.02
CA MET A 6 -0.69 -7.01 -10.57
C MET A 6 -1.08 -8.44 -10.17
N ILE A 7 -1.91 -9.12 -10.96
CA ILE A 7 -2.28 -10.52 -10.72
C ILE A 7 -1.04 -11.42 -10.79
N ASN A 8 -0.24 -11.31 -11.84
CA ASN A 8 0.93 -12.17 -12.03
C ASN A 8 1.99 -11.91 -10.96
N PHE A 9 2.23 -10.64 -10.61
CA PHE A 9 3.13 -10.25 -9.53
C PHE A 9 2.66 -10.82 -8.18
N ALA A 10 1.37 -10.68 -7.87
CA ALA A 10 0.81 -11.20 -6.64
C ALA A 10 0.88 -12.72 -6.56
N LYS A 11 0.60 -13.43 -7.66
CA LYS A 11 0.73 -14.89 -7.75
C LYS A 11 2.17 -15.34 -7.51
N GLU A 12 3.13 -14.65 -8.11
CA GLU A 12 4.56 -14.97 -7.98
C GLU A 12 5.09 -14.74 -6.56
N LEU A 13 4.65 -13.68 -5.87
CA LEU A 13 5.01 -13.48 -4.47
C LEU A 13 4.39 -14.53 -3.56
N ARG A 14 3.11 -14.86 -3.79
CA ARG A 14 2.40 -15.87 -3.01
C ARG A 14 3.00 -17.26 -3.17
N SER A 15 3.42 -17.64 -4.37
CA SER A 15 4.07 -18.94 -4.61
C SER A 15 5.38 -19.11 -3.80
N LYS A 16 5.99 -17.99 -3.40
CA LYS A 16 7.20 -17.92 -2.57
C LYS A 16 6.90 -17.68 -1.09
N GLY A 17 5.63 -17.66 -0.68
CA GLY A 17 5.22 -17.46 0.72
C GLY A 17 5.23 -16.00 1.19
N TYR A 18 5.26 -15.03 0.28
CA TYR A 18 5.19 -13.60 0.62
C TYR A 18 3.78 -13.03 0.43
N MET A 19 3.43 -12.04 1.26
CA MET A 19 2.23 -11.22 1.06
C MET A 19 2.51 -10.16 -0.01
N PRO A 20 1.74 -10.08 -1.09
CA PRO A 20 1.92 -9.01 -2.07
C PRO A 20 1.46 -7.67 -1.51
N GLY A 21 2.14 -6.60 -1.93
CA GLY A 21 1.78 -5.23 -1.60
C GLY A 21 2.01 -4.30 -2.79
N PHE A 22 1.17 -3.29 -2.90
CA PHE A 22 1.25 -2.25 -3.92
C PHE A 22 1.14 -0.88 -3.26
N ILE A 23 2.14 -0.03 -3.49
CA ILE A 23 2.13 1.36 -3.05
C ILE A 23 1.95 2.23 -4.30
N GLY A 24 1.01 3.15 -4.26
CA GLY A 24 0.73 4.01 -5.41
C GLY A 24 -0.16 5.20 -5.08
N ASN A 25 -0.31 6.08 -6.07
CA ASN A 25 -1.27 7.17 -5.97
C ASN A 25 -2.69 6.60 -6.11
N THR A 26 -3.40 6.54 -4.99
CA THR A 26 -4.78 6.08 -4.86
C THR A 26 -5.81 7.17 -5.16
N ASP A 27 -5.37 8.39 -5.47
CA ASP A 27 -6.22 9.47 -5.93
C ASP A 27 -6.60 9.27 -7.40
N SER A 28 -7.81 8.76 -7.64
CA SER A 28 -8.34 8.55 -8.99
C SER A 28 -8.56 9.87 -9.75
N SER A 29 -8.67 11.02 -9.07
CA SER A 29 -8.82 12.33 -9.71
C SER A 29 -7.52 12.85 -10.33
N MET A 30 -6.38 12.42 -9.79
CA MET A 30 -5.04 12.84 -10.23
C MET A 30 -4.36 11.77 -11.11
N ASN A 31 -4.57 10.48 -10.83
CA ASN A 31 -4.00 9.39 -11.61
C ASN A 31 -4.90 8.15 -11.59
N PHE A 32 -5.74 8.01 -12.61
CA PHE A 32 -6.66 6.88 -12.72
C PHE A 32 -5.96 5.52 -12.97
N ASN A 33 -4.67 5.48 -13.34
CA ASN A 33 -4.05 4.23 -13.78
C ASN A 33 -3.90 3.23 -12.63
N PHE A 34 -3.39 3.67 -11.48
CA PHE A 34 -3.25 2.79 -10.32
C PHE A 34 -4.62 2.33 -9.83
N ASP A 35 -5.54 3.29 -9.67
CA ASP A 35 -6.94 3.04 -9.33
C ASP A 35 -7.57 1.97 -10.24
N ARG A 36 -7.50 2.14 -11.56
CA ARG A 36 -8.05 1.19 -12.54
C ARG A 36 -7.42 -0.20 -12.43
N HIS A 37 -6.09 -0.28 -12.35
CA HIS A 37 -5.40 -1.56 -12.29
C HIS A 37 -5.67 -2.30 -10.98
N TYR A 38 -5.65 -1.57 -9.86
CA TYR A 38 -5.92 -2.13 -8.55
C TYR A 38 -7.38 -2.57 -8.41
N SER A 39 -8.32 -1.76 -8.92
CA SER A 39 -9.74 -2.08 -8.90
C SER A 39 -10.04 -3.38 -9.64
N HIS A 40 -9.54 -3.54 -10.86
CA HIS A 40 -9.70 -4.80 -11.59
C HIS A 40 -8.97 -5.99 -10.95
N PHE A 41 -7.83 -5.76 -10.28
CA PHE A 41 -7.15 -6.80 -9.52
C PHE A 41 -8.02 -7.30 -8.36
N PHE A 42 -8.64 -6.38 -7.62
CA PHE A 42 -9.55 -6.66 -6.51
C PHE A 42 -10.85 -7.32 -6.97
N GLU A 43 -11.50 -6.79 -8.00
CA GLU A 43 -12.71 -7.35 -8.62
C GLU A 43 -12.49 -8.77 -9.16
N ALA A 44 -11.28 -9.10 -9.60
CA ALA A 44 -10.89 -10.45 -10.00
C ALA A 44 -10.68 -11.41 -8.81
N GLY A 45 -11.02 -10.99 -7.58
CA GLY A 45 -10.95 -11.79 -6.36
C GLY A 45 -9.55 -11.89 -5.75
N ASN A 46 -8.62 -11.02 -6.12
CA ASN A 46 -7.29 -11.00 -5.52
C ASN A 46 -7.23 -9.96 -4.40
N ASN A 47 -6.37 -10.20 -3.42
CA ASN A 47 -6.06 -9.23 -2.37
C ASN A 47 -4.55 -8.98 -2.29
N ALA A 48 -4.18 -7.85 -1.69
CA ALA A 48 -2.81 -7.44 -1.42
C ALA A 48 -2.84 -6.34 -0.36
N ILE A 49 -1.69 -6.04 0.25
CA ILE A 49 -1.53 -4.79 1.00
C ILE A 49 -1.63 -3.62 0.02
N CYS A 50 -2.47 -2.64 0.31
CA CYS A 50 -2.58 -1.39 -0.42
C CYS A 50 -1.93 -0.26 0.37
N GLY A 51 -1.02 0.47 -0.29
CA GLY A 51 -0.41 1.68 0.25
C GLY A 51 -0.77 2.91 -0.55
N ALA A 52 -1.39 3.88 0.11
CA ALA A 52 -1.72 5.16 -0.48
C ALA A 52 -0.55 6.14 -0.37
N THR A 53 -0.26 6.85 -1.45
CA THR A 53 0.67 8.00 -1.44
C THR A 53 -0.03 9.35 -1.33
N GLN A 54 -1.36 9.35 -1.21
CA GLN A 54 -2.20 10.54 -1.15
C GLN A 54 -3.36 10.35 -0.14
N PRO A 55 -3.86 11.45 0.48
CA PRO A 55 -3.31 12.79 0.37
C PRO A 55 -1.96 12.90 1.09
N LYS A 56 -1.11 13.84 0.64
CA LYS A 56 0.11 14.18 1.37
C LYS A 56 -0.26 14.98 2.61
N ILE A 57 0.15 14.47 3.77
CA ILE A 57 0.00 15.15 5.07
C ILE A 57 1.37 15.26 5.74
N ASN A 58 1.49 16.17 6.70
CA ASN A 58 2.71 16.33 7.50
C ASN A 58 2.60 15.49 8.77
N GLY A 59 3.69 14.82 9.13
CA GLY A 59 3.79 13.98 10.32
C GLY A 59 2.96 12.69 10.27
N GLU A 60 2.71 12.16 11.47
CA GLU A 60 1.88 10.98 11.72
C GLU A 60 0.39 11.31 11.56
N PRO A 61 -0.40 10.44 10.89
CA PRO A 61 -1.84 10.66 10.75
C PRO A 61 -2.56 10.68 12.11
N ALA A 62 -3.20 11.79 12.46
CA ALA A 62 -4.09 11.85 13.63
C ALA A 62 -5.38 11.02 13.43
N GLU A 63 -5.82 10.89 12.18
CA GLU A 63 -6.94 10.04 11.78
C GLU A 63 -6.58 9.29 10.50
N TRP A 64 -7.01 8.04 10.38
CA TRP A 64 -6.76 7.23 9.19
C TRP A 64 -7.72 7.59 8.06
N ARG A 65 -7.27 8.49 7.16
CA ARG A 65 -8.04 8.96 6.00
C ARG A 65 -7.20 9.07 4.71
N PRO A 66 -6.46 8.04 4.30
CA PRO A 66 -5.85 8.01 2.97
C PRO A 66 -6.92 8.05 1.87
N TYR A 67 -6.53 8.41 0.65
CA TYR A 67 -7.37 8.14 -0.52
C TYR A 67 -7.34 6.64 -0.85
N ALA A 68 -8.43 6.14 -1.42
CA ALA A 68 -8.60 4.73 -1.76
C ALA A 68 -8.95 4.58 -3.25
N PRO A 69 -8.47 3.51 -3.92
CA PRO A 69 -9.00 3.11 -5.22
C PRO A 69 -10.51 2.90 -5.14
N SER A 70 -11.21 3.17 -6.23
CA SER A 70 -12.67 3.20 -6.34
C SER A 70 -13.37 1.88 -5.99
N ALA A 71 -12.65 0.76 -6.07
CA ALA A 71 -13.18 -0.56 -5.73
C ALA A 71 -13.05 -0.95 -4.25
N VAL A 72 -12.36 -0.14 -3.44
CA VAL A 72 -12.13 -0.42 -2.02
C VAL A 72 -12.38 0.83 -1.18
N GLU A 73 -12.56 0.65 0.11
CA GLU A 73 -12.80 1.74 1.03
C GLU A 73 -11.52 2.20 1.73
N VAL A 74 -11.58 3.34 2.40
CA VAL A 74 -10.45 3.92 3.14
C VAL A 74 -9.89 2.97 4.19
N PHE A 75 -10.76 2.18 4.84
CA PHE A 75 -10.36 1.19 5.84
C PHE A 75 -9.71 -0.06 5.25
N ASP A 76 -9.77 -0.25 3.92
CA ASP A 76 -9.05 -1.32 3.22
C ASP A 76 -7.62 -0.93 2.85
N ILE A 77 -7.21 0.32 3.12
CA ILE A 77 -5.85 0.82 2.87
C ILE A 77 -5.00 0.61 4.12
N GLN A 78 -3.98 -0.26 4.01
CA GLN A 78 -3.17 -0.63 5.18
C GLN A 78 -1.95 0.25 5.38
N LEU A 79 -1.43 0.89 4.33
CA LEU A 79 -0.27 1.78 4.43
C LEU A 79 -0.59 3.18 3.91
N TRP A 80 0.00 4.20 4.54
CA TRP A 80 -0.10 5.58 4.08
C TRP A 80 1.26 6.26 4.12
N GLN A 81 1.75 6.64 2.94
CA GLN A 81 2.92 7.50 2.79
C GLN A 81 2.52 8.96 2.99
N THR A 82 3.13 9.63 3.96
CA THR A 82 2.80 11.01 4.31
C THR A 82 3.85 11.97 3.75
N GLU A 83 4.62 12.64 4.61
CA GLU A 83 5.60 13.64 4.22
C GLU A 83 6.87 13.01 3.65
N GLU A 84 7.55 13.83 2.86
CA GLU A 84 8.89 13.54 2.37
C GLU A 84 9.89 14.37 3.16
N ASP A 85 11.02 13.77 3.43
CA ASP A 85 12.10 14.37 4.21
C ASP A 85 13.44 13.96 3.61
N LYS A 86 14.50 14.62 4.05
CA LYS A 86 15.84 14.46 3.51
C LYS A 86 16.85 14.25 4.61
N TYR A 87 17.56 13.14 4.53
CA TYR A 87 18.74 12.90 5.35
C TYR A 87 19.99 12.91 4.47
N LYS A 88 20.81 13.95 4.62
CA LYS A 88 21.98 14.22 3.75
C LYS A 88 21.57 14.34 2.28
N ASP A 89 21.90 13.35 1.46
CA ASP A 89 21.59 13.28 0.03
C ASP A 89 20.51 12.24 -0.31
N ILE A 90 19.88 11.65 0.71
CA ILE A 90 18.84 10.64 0.56
C ILE A 90 17.49 11.30 0.83
N ASN A 91 16.63 11.32 -0.17
CA ASN A 91 15.21 11.65 0.00
C ASN A 91 14.48 10.39 0.45
N PHE A 92 13.63 10.50 1.45
CA PHE A 92 12.78 9.42 1.92
C PHE A 92 11.39 9.96 2.24
N ALA A 93 10.44 9.05 2.45
CA ALA A 93 9.10 9.40 2.91
C ALA A 93 8.74 8.55 4.12
N TYR A 94 7.96 9.13 5.01
CA TYR A 94 7.40 8.38 6.14
C TYR A 94 6.22 7.54 5.64
N ILE A 95 6.16 6.28 6.10
CA ILE A 95 5.06 5.36 5.81
C ILE A 95 4.54 4.86 7.16
N TYR A 96 3.25 5.09 7.38
CA TYR A 96 2.53 4.61 8.55
C TYR A 96 1.65 3.43 8.15
N ALA A 97 1.34 2.57 9.12
CA ALA A 97 0.40 1.48 8.96
C ALA A 97 -0.89 1.78 9.73
N CYS A 98 -2.02 1.24 9.27
CA CYS A 98 -3.31 1.43 9.93
C CYS A 98 -3.41 0.72 11.29
N ASP A 99 -2.64 -0.36 11.47
CA ASP A 99 -2.62 -1.19 12.67
C ASP A 99 -1.31 -1.99 12.80
N ASP A 100 -1.09 -2.54 13.99
CA ASP A 100 0.07 -3.37 14.31
C ASP A 100 0.10 -4.67 13.50
N ASP A 101 -1.07 -5.23 13.17
CA ASP A 101 -1.17 -6.44 12.35
C ASP A 101 -0.61 -6.24 10.94
N THR A 102 -0.70 -5.03 10.41
CA THR A 102 -0.08 -4.65 9.14
C THR A 102 1.43 -4.52 9.30
N LEU A 103 1.91 -3.87 10.36
CA LEU A 103 3.35 -3.77 10.63
C LEU A 103 3.99 -5.14 10.79
N ASN A 104 3.32 -6.06 11.49
CA ASN A 104 3.77 -7.44 11.70
C ASN A 104 3.91 -8.22 10.39
N LYS A 105 3.22 -7.82 9.32
CA LYS A 105 3.37 -8.43 7.98
C LYS A 105 4.58 -7.88 7.22
N MET A 106 5.07 -6.68 7.55
CA MET A 106 6.19 -6.03 6.87
C MET A 106 7.54 -6.59 7.34
N TRP A 107 7.61 -6.99 8.60
CA TRP A 107 8.83 -7.45 9.22
C TRP A 107 8.69 -8.93 9.58
N LYS A 108 9.68 -9.76 9.23
CA LYS A 108 9.90 -10.99 10.00
C LYS A 108 10.50 -10.59 11.34
N TYR A 109 9.69 -10.02 12.23
CA TYR A 109 10.10 -9.87 13.62
C TYR A 109 9.96 -11.24 14.27
N SER A 110 10.94 -12.12 14.03
CA SER A 110 11.21 -13.14 15.04
C SER A 110 11.79 -12.36 16.20
N GLU A 111 11.01 -12.15 17.26
CA GLU A 111 11.62 -12.07 18.58
C GLU A 111 12.59 -13.25 18.62
N LYS A 112 13.89 -12.96 18.64
CA LYS A 112 14.81 -13.93 19.20
C LYS A 112 14.29 -14.09 20.62
N GLY A 113 13.56 -15.16 20.87
CA GLY A 113 13.03 -15.48 22.18
C GLY A 113 14.14 -15.29 23.20
N GLU A 114 13.81 -14.53 24.24
CA GLU A 114 14.60 -14.49 25.48
C GLU A 114 14.73 -15.90 26.09
#